data_AF-R6Q5L8-F1
#
_entry.id   AF-R6Q5L8-F1
#
_cell.length_a   1.000
_cell.length_b   1.000
_cell.length_c   1.000
_cell.angle_alpha   90.00
_cell.angle_beta   90.00
_cell.angle_gamma   90.00
#
_symmetry.space_group_name_H-M   'P 1'
#
loop_
_entity.id
_entity.type
_entity.pdbx_description
1 polymer ?
#
loop_
_entity_poly.entity_id
_entity_poly.type
_entity_poly.pdbx_seq_one_letter_code
_entity_poly.pdbx_strand_id
1 'polypeptide(L)'
;MAEYINREDVLKCLEYNTIQKPSANDVVSATLRVAREKVEKLPVAQEGALLSFWRDPDKDPPKVETEVLILFETACGGYGITTAHYEDGTVLSEKSKFYWEEIFEWGTYDEEHDDYLIPKGWWEYRYFNPEDVYNNRVDSPVVGWMPLPPKEVVKK
;
A
#
# COMPACT_ATOMS: atom_id res chain seq x y z
N MET A 1 -2.24 -10.10 -15.29
CA MET A 1 -0.89 -10.36 -14.75
C MET A 1 -0.99 -11.52 -13.78
N ALA A 2 -0.65 -12.74 -14.21
CA ALA A 2 -0.68 -13.95 -13.38
C ALA A 2 0.69 -14.15 -12.69
N GLU A 3 1.19 -13.13 -12.01
CA GLU A 3 2.52 -13.19 -11.38
C GLU A 3 2.54 -14.00 -10.08
N TYR A 4 1.37 -14.36 -9.58
CA TYR A 4 1.22 -15.15 -8.36
C TYR A 4 0.46 -16.43 -8.66
N ILE A 5 1.05 -17.55 -8.25
CA ILE A 5 0.40 -18.86 -8.27
C ILE A 5 -0.47 -18.95 -7.02
N ASN A 6 -1.78 -19.14 -7.19
CA ASN A 6 -2.70 -19.35 -6.07
C ASN A 6 -2.36 -20.67 -5.39
N ARG A 7 -1.95 -20.61 -4.12
CA ARG A 7 -1.55 -21.80 -3.34
C ARG A 7 -2.67 -22.82 -3.24
N GLU A 8 -3.91 -22.39 -3.08
CA GLU A 8 -5.05 -23.31 -2.93
C GLU A 8 -5.35 -24.03 -4.24
N ASP A 9 -5.21 -23.36 -5.38
CA ASP A 9 -5.33 -24.01 -6.70
C ASP A 9 -4.22 -25.06 -6.89
N VAL A 10 -2.98 -24.78 -6.48
CA VAL A 10 -1.88 -25.76 -6.51
C VAL A 10 -2.14 -26.92 -5.57
N LEU A 11 -2.57 -26.66 -4.34
CA LEU A 11 -2.88 -27.72 -3.38
C LEU A 11 -4.01 -28.62 -3.88
N LYS A 12 -5.02 -28.05 -4.53
CA LYS A 12 -6.11 -28.79 -5.17
C LYS A 12 -5.63 -29.62 -6.36
N CYS A 13 -4.68 -29.14 -7.15
CA CYS A 13 -4.03 -29.96 -8.20
C CYS A 13 -3.20 -31.11 -7.61
N LEU A 14 -2.68 -30.95 -6.38
CA LEU A 14 -1.93 -31.96 -5.66
C LEU A 14 -2.84 -32.92 -4.85
N GLU A 15 -4.15 -32.66 -4.75
CA GLU A 15 -5.10 -33.60 -4.16
C GLU A 15 -5.29 -34.80 -5.08
N TYR A 16 -4.75 -35.95 -4.65
CA TYR A 16 -4.97 -37.23 -5.33
C TYR A 16 -6.11 -38.00 -4.65
N ASN A 17 -7.09 -38.45 -5.45
CA ASN A 17 -8.08 -39.43 -5.02
C ASN A 17 -7.39 -40.75 -4.73
N THR A 18 -7.57 -41.30 -3.53
CA THR A 18 -7.07 -42.63 -3.14
C THR A 18 -7.70 -43.70 -4.04
N ILE A 19 -7.00 -44.11 -5.09
CA ILE A 19 -7.38 -45.27 -5.91
C ILE A 19 -6.50 -46.45 -5.52
N GLN A 20 -7.15 -47.46 -4.93
CA GLN A 20 -6.58 -48.70 -4.41
C GLN A 20 -5.84 -49.50 -5.50
N LYS A 21 -4.50 -49.52 -5.48
CA LYS A 21 -3.64 -50.74 -5.61
C LYS A 21 -2.13 -50.40 -5.74
N PRO A 22 -1.23 -51.19 -5.12
CA PRO A 22 0.19 -50.87 -5.00
C PRO A 22 1.04 -51.52 -6.12
N SER A 23 1.52 -50.71 -7.06
CA SER A 23 2.83 -50.83 -7.73
C SER A 23 3.01 -49.60 -8.65
N ALA A 24 4.20 -48.99 -8.67
CA ALA A 24 4.53 -47.68 -9.26
C ALA A 24 3.78 -46.45 -8.67
N ASN A 25 2.54 -46.63 -8.22
CA ASN A 25 1.72 -45.61 -7.54
C ASN A 25 2.32 -45.09 -6.23
N ASP A 26 3.12 -45.90 -5.52
CA ASP A 26 3.69 -45.51 -4.22
C ASP A 26 4.75 -44.41 -4.38
N VAL A 27 5.55 -44.45 -5.46
CA VAL A 27 6.60 -43.44 -5.71
C VAL A 27 5.97 -42.12 -6.14
N VAL A 28 4.95 -42.17 -7.02
CA VAL A 28 4.21 -40.96 -7.45
C VAL A 28 3.46 -40.34 -6.27
N SER A 29 2.79 -41.17 -5.46
CA SER A 29 2.07 -40.71 -4.27
C SER A 29 3.00 -40.12 -3.21
N ALA A 30 4.15 -40.75 -2.96
CA ALA A 30 5.15 -40.21 -2.05
C ALA A 30 5.71 -38.87 -2.57
N THR A 31 5.95 -38.76 -3.87
CA THR A 31 6.46 -37.53 -4.50
C THR A 31 5.45 -36.39 -4.42
N LEU A 32 4.18 -36.65 -4.73
CA LEU A 32 3.10 -35.66 -4.62
C LEU A 32 2.86 -35.22 -3.17
N ARG A 33 2.92 -36.15 -2.21
CA ARG A 33 2.84 -35.82 -0.79
C ARG A 33 3.98 -34.88 -0.37
N VAL A 34 5.21 -35.19 -0.75
CA VAL A 34 6.38 -34.35 -0.46
C VAL A 34 6.26 -32.98 -1.14
N ALA A 35 5.75 -32.92 -2.37
CA ALA A 35 5.50 -31.66 -3.06
C ALA A 35 4.45 -30.82 -2.32
N ARG A 36 3.35 -31.43 -1.87
CA ARG A 36 2.31 -30.77 -1.07
C ARG A 36 2.87 -30.23 0.24
N GLU A 37 3.59 -31.04 1.01
CA GLU A 37 4.22 -30.62 2.27
C GLU A 37 5.18 -29.44 2.06
N LYS A 38 5.89 -29.38 0.93
CA LYS A 38 6.76 -28.25 0.60
C LYS A 38 5.95 -27.00 0.25
N VAL A 39 4.93 -27.12 -0.59
CA VAL A 39 4.03 -26.00 -0.95
C VAL A 39 3.29 -25.48 0.28
N GLU A 40 2.90 -26.36 1.20
CA GLU A 40 2.23 -25.98 2.42
C GLU A 40 3.08 -25.08 3.32
N LYS A 41 4.40 -25.29 3.32
CA LYS A 41 5.39 -24.57 4.14
C LYS A 41 5.95 -23.32 3.47
N LEU A 42 5.62 -23.06 2.21
CA LEU A 42 6.07 -21.84 1.54
C LEU A 42 5.44 -20.62 2.21
N PRO A 43 6.20 -19.53 2.41
CA PRO A 43 5.63 -18.28 2.89
C PRO A 43 4.62 -17.78 1.86
N VAL A 44 3.38 -17.58 2.31
CA VAL A 44 2.30 -17.03 1.49
C VAL A 44 2.16 -15.57 1.84
N ALA A 45 2.19 -14.70 0.84
CA ALA A 45 1.73 -13.33 1.01
C ALA A 45 0.23 -13.39 1.31
N GLN A 46 -0.15 -13.36 2.59
CA GLN A 46 -1.54 -13.16 2.96
C GLN A 46 -1.84 -11.67 2.83
N GLU A 47 -2.79 -11.33 1.97
CA GLU A 47 -3.26 -9.95 1.79
C GLU A 47 -3.68 -9.32 3.12
N GLY A 48 -4.35 -10.09 3.99
CA GLY A 48 -4.68 -9.66 5.35
C GLY A 48 -3.46 -9.45 6.27
N ALA A 49 -2.35 -10.17 6.06
CA ALA A 49 -1.14 -9.97 6.84
C ALA A 49 -0.40 -8.68 6.42
N LEU A 50 -0.41 -8.34 5.13
CA LEU A 50 0.13 -7.05 4.67
C LEU A 50 -0.61 -5.90 5.33
N LEU A 51 -1.95 -5.90 5.27
CA LEU A 51 -2.78 -4.85 5.85
C LEU A 51 -2.65 -4.73 7.37
N SER A 52 -2.37 -5.83 8.09
CA SER A 52 -2.27 -5.81 9.55
C SER A 52 -1.15 -4.94 10.13
N PHE A 53 -0.14 -4.60 9.33
CA PHE A 53 0.94 -3.70 9.73
C PHE A 53 0.65 -2.22 9.48
N TRP A 54 -0.32 -1.91 8.60
CA TRP A 54 -0.68 -0.55 8.24
C TRP A 54 -1.83 -0.03 9.11
N ARG A 55 -1.76 1.25 9.44
CA ARG A 55 -2.86 1.93 10.15
C ARG A 55 -3.96 2.27 9.16
N ASP A 56 -5.20 2.06 9.57
CA ASP A 56 -6.39 2.40 8.81
C ASP A 56 -6.55 3.93 8.75
N PRO A 57 -6.43 4.55 7.56
CA PRO A 57 -6.45 6.01 7.42
C PRO A 57 -7.82 6.63 7.75
N ASP A 58 -8.92 5.88 7.67
CA ASP A 58 -10.25 6.40 7.99
C ASP A 58 -10.51 6.40 9.50
N LYS A 59 -9.90 5.45 10.24
CA LYS A 59 -10.08 5.31 11.69
C LYS A 59 -9.02 6.05 12.52
N ASP A 60 -7.78 6.05 12.04
CA ASP A 60 -6.62 6.64 12.71
C ASP A 60 -5.78 7.38 11.66
N PRO A 61 -6.25 8.48 11.05
CA PRO A 61 -5.45 9.24 10.10
C PRO A 61 -4.19 9.81 10.76
N PRO A 62 -3.10 9.99 10.00
CA PRO A 62 -1.95 10.70 10.55
C PRO A 62 -2.34 12.15 10.89
N LYS A 63 -1.54 12.78 11.75
CA LYS A 63 -1.68 14.21 12.00
C LYS A 63 -1.48 14.97 10.69
N VAL A 64 -2.33 15.97 10.44
CA VAL A 64 -2.27 16.85 9.27
C VAL A 64 -0.85 17.37 9.03
N GLU A 65 -0.44 17.39 7.77
CA GLU A 65 0.91 17.75 7.31
C GLU A 65 2.06 16.90 7.90
N THR A 66 1.78 15.67 8.33
CA THR A 66 2.83 14.72 8.71
C THR A 66 3.15 13.83 7.53
N GLU A 67 4.40 13.87 7.07
CA GLU A 67 4.85 12.95 6.04
C GLU A 67 4.94 11.53 6.57
N VAL A 68 4.32 10.59 5.85
CA VAL A 68 4.19 9.18 6.19
C VAL A 68 4.38 8.32 4.95
N LEU A 69 4.58 7.00 5.14
CA LEU A 69 4.40 6.03 4.07
C LEU A 69 2.91 5.74 3.93
N ILE A 70 2.42 5.65 2.70
CA ILE A 70 1.06 5.20 2.39
C ILE A 70 1.10 3.91 1.58
N LEU A 71 0.09 3.06 1.80
CA LEU A 71 -0.25 1.92 0.96
C LEU A 71 -1.51 2.30 0.17
N PHE A 72 -1.42 2.28 -1.15
CA PHE A 72 -2.56 2.61 -2.03
C PHE A 72 -2.87 1.47 -2.99
N GLU A 73 -4.15 1.36 -3.37
CA GLU A 73 -4.59 0.42 -4.40
C GLU A 73 -4.28 0.95 -5.79
N THR A 74 -3.57 0.15 -6.59
CA THR A 74 -3.30 0.44 -8.00
C THR A 74 -4.52 0.13 -8.86
N ALA A 75 -4.63 0.77 -10.03
CA ALA A 75 -5.73 0.52 -10.97
C ALA A 75 -5.82 -0.94 -11.46
N CYS A 76 -4.75 -1.73 -11.33
CA CYS A 76 -4.76 -3.16 -11.68
C CYS A 76 -5.08 -4.10 -10.50
N GLY A 77 -5.51 -3.58 -9.35
CA GLY A 77 -5.88 -4.36 -8.18
C GLY A 77 -4.70 -4.90 -7.36
N GLY A 78 -3.50 -4.38 -7.60
CA GLY A 78 -2.33 -4.57 -6.72
C GLY A 78 -2.16 -3.40 -5.75
N TYR A 79 -1.11 -3.41 -4.94
CA TYR A 79 -0.80 -2.31 -4.03
C TYR A 79 0.53 -1.63 -4.37
N GLY A 80 0.58 -0.31 -4.19
CA GLY A 80 1.79 0.50 -4.27
C GLY A 80 2.10 1.17 -2.94
N ILE A 81 3.37 1.54 -2.73
CA ILE A 81 3.82 2.30 -1.57
C ILE A 81 4.52 3.56 -2.05
N THR A 82 4.16 4.71 -1.48
CA THR A 82 4.88 5.98 -1.65
C THR A 82 4.85 6.80 -0.35
N THR A 83 5.53 7.95 -0.31
CA THR A 83 5.36 8.92 0.78
C THR A 83 4.21 9.88 0.46
N ALA A 84 3.47 10.29 1.47
CA ALA A 84 2.44 11.32 1.32
C ALA A 84 2.18 12.00 2.67
N HIS A 85 1.43 13.09 2.64
CA HIS A 85 0.82 13.71 3.81
C HIS A 85 -0.69 13.82 3.60
N TYR A 86 -1.42 13.91 4.71
CA TYR A 86 -2.87 14.04 4.73
C TYR A 86 -3.27 15.47 5.11
N GLU A 87 -4.26 15.99 4.38
CA GLU A 87 -4.91 17.28 4.63
C GLU A 87 -6.38 17.05 4.97
N ASP A 88 -6.88 17.75 5.99
CA ASP A 88 -8.28 17.61 6.44
C ASP A 88 -9.21 18.69 5.89
N GLY A 89 -8.68 19.65 5.13
CA GLY A 89 -9.42 20.78 4.58
C GLY A 89 -9.40 22.05 5.42
N THR A 90 -8.61 22.09 6.50
CA THR A 90 -8.62 23.21 7.47
C THR A 90 -7.37 24.08 7.45
N VAL A 91 -6.31 23.64 6.77
CA VAL A 91 -5.03 24.35 6.71
C VAL A 91 -5.07 25.39 5.61
N LEU A 92 -4.72 26.63 5.97
CA LEU A 92 -4.50 27.73 5.04
C LEU A 92 -3.14 27.59 4.35
N SER A 93 -3.07 27.90 3.06
CA SER A 93 -1.88 27.67 2.25
C SER A 93 -0.64 28.39 2.79
N GLU A 94 -0.78 29.62 3.29
CA GLU A 94 0.33 30.39 3.89
C GLU A 94 0.84 29.79 5.20
N LYS A 95 0.01 29.03 5.89
CA LYS A 95 0.35 28.36 7.16
C LYS A 95 0.91 26.96 6.93
N SER A 96 1.00 26.51 5.68
CA SER A 96 1.40 25.15 5.37
C SER A 96 2.90 24.93 5.55
N LYS A 97 3.28 23.72 5.98
CA LYS A 97 4.69 23.26 5.96
C LYS A 97 5.17 22.89 4.56
N PHE A 98 4.25 22.65 3.64
CA PHE A 98 4.53 22.26 2.26
C PHE A 98 4.32 23.44 1.33
N TYR A 99 5.06 23.44 0.22
CA TYR A 99 4.89 24.43 -0.82
C TYR A 99 3.72 24.04 -1.74
N TRP A 100 2.83 24.99 -1.99
CA TRP A 100 1.67 24.84 -2.87
C TRP A 100 1.76 25.84 -4.02
N GLU A 101 1.95 25.33 -5.24
CA GLU A 101 1.98 26.18 -6.43
C GLU A 101 0.55 26.41 -6.94
N GLU A 102 0.18 27.65 -7.32
CA GLU A 102 -1.13 27.93 -7.91
C GLU A 102 -2.33 27.34 -7.12
N ILE A 103 -2.27 27.42 -5.78
CA ILE A 103 -3.30 26.84 -4.89
C ILE A 103 -4.72 27.34 -5.20
N PHE A 104 -4.86 28.51 -5.84
CA PHE A 104 -6.15 29.03 -6.26
C PHE A 104 -6.90 28.16 -7.26
N GLU A 105 -6.22 27.28 -8.00
CA GLU A 105 -6.86 26.34 -8.92
C GLU A 105 -7.50 25.14 -8.20
N TRP A 106 -7.05 24.84 -6.98
CA TRP A 106 -7.37 23.61 -6.27
C TRP A 106 -8.07 23.85 -4.94
N GLY A 107 -7.66 24.90 -4.22
CA GLY A 107 -8.08 25.27 -2.88
C GLY A 107 -9.43 25.99 -2.85
N THR A 108 -9.97 26.12 -1.63
CA THR A 108 -11.17 26.91 -1.39
C THR A 108 -10.76 28.26 -0.83
N TYR A 109 -11.11 29.34 -1.54
CA TYR A 109 -10.81 30.69 -1.08
C TYR A 109 -11.55 31.01 0.22
N ASP A 110 -10.83 31.58 1.18
CA ASP A 110 -11.33 32.02 2.47
C ASP A 110 -11.21 33.56 2.57
N GLU A 111 -12.36 34.24 2.50
CA GLU A 111 -12.42 35.71 2.50
C GLU A 111 -11.93 36.34 3.81
N GLU A 112 -12.00 35.63 4.94
CA GLU A 112 -11.59 36.15 6.25
C GLU A 112 -10.07 36.27 6.35
N HIS A 113 -9.35 35.29 5.79
CA HIS A 113 -7.91 35.22 5.84
C HIS A 113 -7.21 35.71 4.57
N ASP A 114 -7.95 35.99 3.48
CA ASP A 114 -7.42 36.37 2.16
C ASP A 114 -6.42 35.32 1.63
N ASP A 115 -6.75 34.04 1.84
CA ASP A 115 -5.92 32.88 1.50
C ASP A 115 -6.80 31.69 1.10
N TYR A 116 -6.20 30.58 0.67
CA TYR A 116 -6.88 29.37 0.25
C TYR A 116 -6.71 28.26 1.29
N LEU A 117 -7.82 27.62 1.64
CA LEU A 117 -7.82 26.35 2.35
C LEU A 117 -7.37 25.23 1.42
N ILE A 118 -6.38 24.47 1.87
CA ILE A 118 -5.84 23.31 1.15
C ILE A 118 -6.91 22.22 1.08
N PRO A 119 -7.14 21.57 -0.07
CA PRO A 119 -8.22 20.59 -0.16
C PRO A 119 -7.91 19.32 0.64
N LYS A 120 -8.96 18.79 1.27
CA LYS A 120 -8.91 17.52 1.98
C LYS A 120 -8.46 16.39 1.05
N GLY A 121 -7.49 15.59 1.51
CA GLY A 121 -7.02 14.43 0.77
C GLY A 121 -5.57 14.06 1.08
N TRP A 122 -5.05 13.13 0.28
CA TRP A 122 -3.66 12.71 0.33
C TRP A 122 -2.86 13.40 -0.76
N TRP A 123 -1.68 13.88 -0.39
CA TRP A 123 -0.82 14.66 -1.27
C TRP A 123 0.61 14.17 -1.16
N GLU A 124 1.23 13.92 -2.31
CA GLU A 124 2.59 13.47 -2.42
C GLU A 124 3.53 14.67 -2.57
N TYR A 125 4.48 14.80 -1.65
CA TYR A 125 5.55 15.78 -1.78
C TYR A 125 6.74 15.12 -2.48
N ARG A 126 6.74 15.15 -3.81
CA ARG A 126 7.75 14.43 -4.60
C ARG A 126 9.10 15.13 -4.56
N TYR A 127 10.02 14.59 -3.78
CA TYR A 127 11.42 15.05 -3.72
C TYR A 127 12.21 14.93 -5.03
N PHE A 128 11.74 14.12 -5.99
CA PHE A 128 12.48 13.76 -7.21
C PHE A 128 11.68 13.97 -8.50
N ASN A 129 10.59 14.74 -8.47
CA ASN A 129 9.85 15.07 -9.69
C ASN A 129 10.59 16.15 -10.53
N PRO A 130 10.27 16.28 -11.83
CA PRO A 130 10.66 17.46 -12.61
C PRO A 130 10.19 18.74 -11.93
N GLU A 131 10.96 19.82 -12.06
CA GLU A 131 10.70 21.10 -11.39
C GLU A 131 9.25 21.56 -11.57
N ASP A 132 8.62 21.38 -12.74
CA ASP A 132 7.30 21.95 -13.06
C ASP A 132 6.09 21.04 -12.69
N VAL A 133 6.22 20.12 -11.72
CA VAL A 133 5.12 19.21 -11.32
C VAL A 133 4.91 19.23 -9.81
N TYR A 134 4.12 20.20 -9.37
CA TYR A 134 3.77 20.43 -7.97
C TYR A 134 2.38 19.86 -7.61
N ASN A 135 2.04 19.90 -6.32
CA ASN A 135 0.73 19.55 -5.78
C ASN A 135 0.17 18.20 -6.25
N ASN A 136 0.95 17.13 -6.07
CA ASN A 136 0.58 15.80 -6.56
C ASN A 136 -0.48 15.16 -5.67
N ARG A 137 -1.75 15.30 -6.05
CA ARG A 137 -2.84 14.58 -5.37
C ARG A 137 -2.69 13.07 -5.56
N VAL A 138 -2.89 12.32 -4.49
CA VAL A 138 -3.02 10.85 -4.57
C VAL A 138 -4.47 10.52 -4.89
N ASP A 139 -4.74 10.23 -6.17
CA ASP A 139 -6.08 9.89 -6.66
C ASP A 139 -6.47 8.42 -6.44
N SER A 140 -5.51 7.59 -6.01
CA SER A 140 -5.75 6.17 -5.71
C SER A 140 -6.27 5.98 -4.28
N PRO A 141 -7.12 4.96 -4.01
CA PRO A 141 -7.57 4.67 -2.66
C PRO A 141 -6.39 4.36 -1.74
N VAL A 142 -6.22 5.16 -0.70
CA VAL A 142 -5.24 4.89 0.35
C VAL A 142 -5.88 3.95 1.37
N VAL A 143 -5.31 2.76 1.52
CA VAL A 143 -5.84 1.69 2.37
C VAL A 143 -5.02 1.48 3.64
N GLY A 144 -3.89 2.19 3.78
CA GLY A 144 -3.02 2.06 4.92
C GLY A 144 -1.97 3.17 5.00
N TRP A 145 -1.50 3.48 6.20
CA TRP A 145 -0.32 4.33 6.40
C TRP A 145 0.58 3.89 7.57
N MET A 146 1.83 4.34 7.57
CA MET A 146 2.80 4.13 8.65
C MET A 146 3.74 5.33 8.78
N PRO A 147 4.26 5.64 9.99
CA PRO A 147 5.26 6.68 10.13
C PRO A 147 6.52 6.36 9.31
N LEU A 148 7.23 7.39 8.86
CA LEU A 148 8.53 7.21 8.23
C LEU A 148 9.52 6.52 9.20
N PRO A 149 10.49 5.74 8.68
CA PRO A 149 11.57 5.21 9.50
C PRO A 149 12.30 6.32 10.27
N PRO A 150 12.80 6.04 11.49
CA PRO A 150 13.56 7.01 12.26
C PRO A 150 14.80 7.48 11.48
N LYS A 151 15.11 8.78 11.56
CA LYS A 151 16.23 9.41 10.82
C LYS A 151 17.61 8.87 11.23
N GLU A 152 17.72 8.17 12.35
CA GLU A 152 18.99 7.65 12.86
C GLU A 152 19.29 6.24 12.33
N VAL A 153 20.12 6.18 11.29
CA VAL A 153 20.93 4.98 11.06
C VAL A 153 22.15 5.13 11.97
N VAL A 154 22.14 4.48 13.13
CA VAL A 154 23.38 4.26 13.90
C VAL A 154 24.30 3.45 12.99
N LYS A 155 25.23 4.13 12.31
CA LYS A 155 26.32 3.46 11.59
C LYS A 155 27.12 2.70 12.64
N LYS A 156 26.93 1.38 12.71
CA LYS A 156 27.84 0.49 13.41
C LYS A 156 29.12 0.32 12.61
#